data_AF-A0A3S1AAI3-F1
#
_entry.id   AF-A0A3S1AAI3-F1
#
_cell.length_a   1.000
_cell.length_b   1.000
_cell.length_c   1.000
_cell.angle_alpha   90.00
_cell.angle_beta   90.00
_cell.angle_gamma   90.00
#
_symmetry.space_group_name_H-M   'P 1'
#
loop_
_entity.id
_entity.type
_entity.pdbx_description
1 polymer ?
#
loop_
_entity_poly.entity_id
_entity_poly.type
_entity_poly.pdbx_seq_one_letter_code
_entity_poly.pdbx_strand_id
1 'polypeptide(L)' 'MAARASLYRRESRWGLYHYRLDFPDKNNEEWFCHMNLKKNELGEMMLFKRSIEPYVVEVDLQKEVYNVAVR' A
#
# COMPACT_ATOMS: atom_id res chain seq x y z
N MET A 1 -17.06 -2.42 0.07
CA MET A 1 -15.86 -1.55 0.06
C MET A 1 -14.59 -2.36 -0.21
N ALA A 2 -14.18 -3.25 0.71
CA ALA A 2 -12.95 -4.03 0.59
C ALA A 2 -12.83 -4.85 -0.71
N ALA A 3 -13.86 -5.64 -1.07
CA ALA A 3 -13.84 -6.42 -2.31
C ALA A 3 -13.60 -5.58 -3.58
N ARG A 4 -14.18 -4.37 -3.66
CA ARG A 4 -13.97 -3.45 -4.79
C ARG A 4 -12.54 -2.91 -4.84
N ALA A 5 -11.96 -2.59 -3.68
CA ALA A 5 -10.56 -2.19 -3.58
C ALA A 5 -9.61 -3.32 -3.98
N SER A 6 -9.92 -4.55 -3.56
CA SER A 6 -9.13 -5.73 -3.91
C SER A 6 -9.16 -6.05 -5.41
N LEU A 7 -10.32 -5.89 -6.07
CA LEU A 7 -10.44 -6.11 -7.51
C LEU A 7 -9.73 -5.02 -8.34
N TYR A 8 -9.76 -3.78 -7.86
CA TYR A 8 -9.10 -2.66 -8.53
C TYR A 8 -7.58 -2.82 -8.54
N ARG A 9 -6.97 -3.27 -7.43
CA ARG A 9 -5.52 -3.48 -7.31
C ARG A 9 -5.10 -4.76 -8.05
N ARG A 10 -4.37 -4.62 -9.16
CA ARG A 10 -3.89 -5.72 -10.02
C ARG A 10 -2.46 -6.14 -9.68
N GLU A 11 -2.23 -6.51 -8.43
CA GLU A 11 -0.98 -7.11 -7.95
C GLU A 11 -1.30 -8.02 -6.75
N SER A 12 -0.32 -8.81 -6.31
CA SER A 12 -0.34 -9.42 -4.99
C SER A 12 0.57 -8.67 -4.03
N ARG A 13 0.07 -8.36 -2.84
CA ARG A 13 0.83 -7.68 -1.78
C ARG A 13 0.39 -8.21 -0.42
N TRP A 14 1.24 -8.17 0.60
CA TRP A 14 0.90 -8.65 1.95
C TRP A 14 0.62 -10.16 2.07
N GLY A 15 1.12 -10.96 1.11
CA GLY A 15 0.95 -12.42 1.14
C GLY A 15 -0.53 -12.82 1.09
N LEU A 16 -0.93 -13.78 1.93
CA LEU A 16 -2.29 -14.35 1.94
C LEU A 16 -3.40 -13.32 2.16
N TYR A 17 -3.11 -12.17 2.77
CA TYR A 17 -4.10 -11.12 2.98
C TYR A 17 -4.58 -10.45 1.69
N HIS A 18 -3.71 -10.39 0.67
CA HIS A 18 -4.07 -9.85 -0.63
C HIS A 18 -3.29 -10.56 -1.74
N TYR A 19 -3.51 -11.87 -1.83
CA TYR A 19 -3.00 -12.73 -2.89
C TYR A 19 -4.04 -12.85 -4.02
N ARG A 20 -3.58 -12.65 -5.26
CA ARG A 20 -4.37 -12.73 -6.48
C ARG A 20 -3.75 -13.76 -7.42
N LEU A 21 -4.53 -14.76 -7.82
CA LEU A 21 -4.04 -15.81 -8.73
C LEU A 21 -3.77 -15.28 -10.15
N ASP A 22 -4.52 -14.26 -10.58
CA ASP A 22 -4.35 -13.61 -11.87
C ASP A 22 -3.21 -12.58 -11.90
N PHE A 23 -2.76 -12.12 -10.73
CA PHE A 23 -1.60 -11.24 -10.56
C PHE A 23 -0.79 -11.70 -9.34
N PRO A 24 -0.06 -12.82 -9.43
CA PRO A 24 0.59 -13.47 -8.28
C PRO A 24 1.76 -12.67 -7.71
N ASP A 25 2.34 -11.78 -8.51
CA ASP A 25 3.52 -11.02 -8.15
C ASP A 25 3.19 -9.60 -7.66
N LYS A 26 4.12 -9.06 -6.86
CA LYS A 26 4.11 -7.66 -6.43
C LYS A 26 4.59 -6.78 -7.58
N ASN A 27 3.82 -5.74 -7.92
CA ASN A 27 4.17 -4.82 -9.00
C ASN A 27 4.38 -3.40 -8.45
N ASN A 28 5.63 -3.09 -8.11
CA ASN A 28 5.97 -1.77 -7.57
C ASN A 28 5.96 -0.66 -8.63
N GLU A 29 6.15 -0.99 -9.92
CA GLU A 29 6.18 0.02 -10.98
C GLU A 29 4.81 0.70 -11.14
N GLU A 30 3.73 -0.08 -11.03
CA GLU A 30 2.37 0.44 -11.19
C GLU A 30 1.60 0.64 -9.88
N TRP A 31 1.94 -0.12 -8.83
CA TRP A 31 1.11 -0.24 -7.62
C TRP A 31 1.83 0.15 -6.32
N PHE A 32 3.01 0.75 -6.41
CA PHE A 32 3.66 1.44 -5.27
C PHE A 32 2.98 2.79 -4.96
N CYS A 33 1.70 2.70 -4.59
CA CYS A 33 0.83 3.81 -4.28
C CYS A 33 -0.20 3.41 -3.21
N HIS A 34 -0.76 4.39 -2.52
CA HIS A 34 -1.98 4.17 -1.76
C HIS A 34 -3.16 3.96 -2.71
N MET A 35 -4.07 3.06 -2.29
CA MET A 35 -5.36 2.87 -2.94
C MET A 35 -6.43 3.46 -2.03
N ASN A 36 -7.04 4.55 -2.47
CA ASN A 36 -8.06 5.23 -1.71
C ASN A 36 -9.44 4.99 -2.32
N LEU A 37 -10.45 5.01 -1.47
CA LEU A 37 -11.85 4.89 -1.84
C LEU A 37 -12.62 6.04 -1.21
N LYS A 38 -13.46 6.70 -2.01
CA LYS A 38 -14.38 7.74 -1.54
C LYS A 38 -15.77 7.52 -2.14
N LYS A 39 -16.80 8.11 -1.52
CA LYS A 39 -18.10 8.26 -2.17
C LYS A 39 -18.12 9.55 -2.99
N ASN A 40 -18.72 9.52 -4.18
CA ASN A 40 -18.99 10.74 -4.98
C ASN A 40 -20.32 11.39 -4.55
N GLU A 41 -20.66 12.51 -5.20
CA GLU A 41 -21.89 13.28 -4.94
C GLU A 41 -23.18 12.48 -5.19
N LEU A 42 -23.12 11.49 -6.09
CA LEU A 42 -24.20 10.56 -6.40
C LEU A 42 -24.23 9.35 -5.44
N GLY A 43 -23.34 9.29 -4.44
CA GLY A 43 -23.26 8.20 -3.46
C GLY A 43 -22.53 6.95 -3.95
N GLU A 44 -21.98 6.95 -5.16
CA GLU A 44 -21.24 5.85 -5.76
C GLU A 44 -19.82 5.78 -5.21
N MET A 45 -19.24 4.58 -5.18
CA MET A 45 -17.85 4.40 -4.74
C MET A 45 -16.87 4.66 -5.89
N MET A 46 -15.97 5.62 -5.68
CA MET A 46 -14.85 5.93 -6.56
C MET A 46 -13.54 5.46 -5.94
N LEU A 47 -12.73 4.72 -6.71
CA LEU A 47 -11.39 4.27 -6.33
C LEU A 47 -10.34 5.03 -7.13
N PHE A 48 -9.24 5.40 -6.47
CA PHE A 48 -8.15 6.11 -7.13
C PHE A 48 -6.80 5.83 -6.44
N LYS A 49 -5.74 5.98 -7.23
CA LYS A 49 -4.35 5.90 -6.75
C LYS A 49 -3.94 7.23 -6.15
N ARG A 50 -3.24 7.19 -5.01
CA ARG A 50 -2.56 8.35 -4.42
C ARG A 50 -1.10 7.99 -4.21
N SER A 51 -0.19 8.85 -4.67
CA SER A 51 1.25 8.64 -4.47
C SER A 51 1.60 8.51 -2.99
N ILE A 52 2.61 7.69 -2.70
CA ILE A 52 3.20 7.62 -1.37
C ILE A 52 4.07 8.86 -1.21
N GLU A 53 3.92 9.58 -0.10
CA GLU A 53 4.80 10.69 0.22
C GLU A 53 6.21 10.15 0.55
N PRO A 54 7.29 10.85 0.15
CA PRO A 54 8.63 10.45 0.53
C PRO A 54 8.73 10.35 2.06
N TYR A 55 8.89 9.14 2.57
CA TYR A 55 9.06 8.91 4.00
C TYR A 55 10.53 9.03 4.34
N VAL A 56 11.05 10.26 4.29
CA VAL A 56 12.40 10.57 4.76
C VAL A 56 12.27 11.04 6.20
N VAL A 57 12.48 10.10 7.13
CA VAL A 57 12.71 10.45 8.53
C VAL A 57 14.20 10.70 8.66
N GLU A 58 14.57 11.89 9.08
CA GLU A 58 15.96 12.19 9.43
C GLU A 58 16.33 11.39 10.68
N VAL A 59 17.14 10.35 10.48
CA VAL A 59 17.66 9.54 11.59
C VAL A 59 18.98 10.17 12.03
N ASP A 60 19.03 10.64 13.28
CA ASP A 60 20.28 11.03 13.91
C ASP A 60 20.98 9.76 14.42
N LEU A 61 21.84 9.18 13.59
CA LEU A 61 22.58 7.96 13.91
C LEU A 61 23.47 8.07 15.17
N GLN A 62 23.79 9.28 15.64
CA GLN A 62 24.55 9.47 16.88
C GLN A 62 23.66 9.41 18.13
N LYS A 63 22.39 9.78 18.00
CA LYS A 63 21.43 9.91 19.10
C LYS A 63 20.45 8.74 19.17
N GLU A 64 20.14 8.15 18.02
CA GLU A 64 19.13 7.11 17.81
C GLU A 64 19.76 5.74 17.55
N VAL A 65 20.78 5.39 18.34
CA VAL A 65 21.38 4.05 18.33
C VAL A 65 20.46 3.11 19.11
N TYR A 66 19.47 2.55 18.43
CA TYR A 66 18.66 1.48 18.99
C TYR A 66 19.37 0.14 18.78
N ASN A 67 19.79 -0.52 19.87
CA ASN A 67 20.35 -1.86 19.81
C ASN A 67 19.21 -2.87 19.61
N VAL A 68 18.77 -3.04 18.35
CA VAL A 68 17.70 -3.98 17.97
C VAL A 68 18.24 -5.41 17.80
N ALA A 69 19.30 -5.77 18.52
CA ALA A 69 19.80 -7.14 18.52
C ALA A 69 18.70 -8.08 19.02
N VAL A 70 18.07 -8.79 18.08
CA VAL A 70 17.26 -9.97 18.37
C VAL A 70 18.26 -11.04 18.78
N ARG A 71 18.20 -11.42 20.06
CA ARG A 71 18.93 -12.59 20.58
C ARG A 71 18.41 -13.88 19.96
#